data_AF-A0A6G3XS98-F1
#
_entry.id   AF-A0A6G3XS98-F1
#
_cell.length_a   1.000
_cell.length_b   1.000
_cell.length_c   1.000
_cell.angle_alpha   90.00
_cell.angle_beta   90.00
_cell.angle_gamma   90.00
#
_symmetry.space_group_name_H-M   'P 1'
#
loop_
_entity.id
_entity.type
_entity.pdbx_description
1 polymer ?
#
loop_
_entity_poly.entity_id
_entity_poly.type
_entity_poly.pdbx_seq_one_letter_code
_entity_poly.pdbx_strand_id
1 'polypeptide(L)'
;LQEHPLKGDEEGETITVDQKAEDESKRPDESTAPLTKGQQLSQRQMLQLLMIPSGNNAARLLARWDAGSEDAFIDKMNDAAKKLGMTGSTYTDPSGLEKTTVSTATDQLKLAQAVMRNEVFRGIVDMPEIEIEGIDGKIYNNNNLLLQPGVSGIKTGSSTPAGGNLLWSANTKVDGKMLWIYGAVMGQQAGTGRVYDSLELSLQNS
;
A
#
# COMPACT_ATOMS: atom_id res chain seq x y z
N LEU A 1 -1.50 8.19 -8.15
CA LEU A 1 -1.93 9.60 -8.24
C LEU A 1 -0.77 10.52 -8.68
N GLN A 2 -0.09 10.23 -9.80
CA GLN A 2 0.97 11.13 -10.31
C GLN A 2 0.41 12.47 -10.81
N GLU A 3 -0.87 12.49 -11.17
CA GLU A 3 -1.62 13.66 -11.62
C GLU A 3 -2.14 14.51 -10.45
N HIS A 4 -2.14 13.97 -9.23
CA HIS A 4 -2.54 14.65 -7.99
C HIS A 4 -1.41 14.54 -6.96
N PRO A 5 -0.23 15.16 -7.17
CA PRO A 5 0.89 15.03 -6.26
C PRO A 5 0.63 15.78 -4.94
N LEU A 6 0.98 15.14 -3.82
CA LEU A 6 1.06 15.77 -2.51
C LEU A 6 2.52 16.01 -2.11
N LYS A 7 2.77 17.10 -1.39
CA LYS A 7 4.06 17.48 -0.78
C LYS A 7 3.88 17.82 0.69
N GLY A 8 4.92 17.61 1.49
CA GLY A 8 4.92 17.98 2.91
C GLY A 8 3.65 17.52 3.65
N ASP A 9 2.92 18.49 4.20
CA ASP A 9 1.69 18.35 4.99
C ASP A 9 0.40 18.63 4.19
N GLU A 10 0.46 18.75 2.86
CA GLU A 10 -0.73 19.00 2.03
C GLU A 10 -1.80 17.89 2.20
N GLU A 11 -3.04 18.29 2.45
CA GLU A 11 -4.18 17.35 2.53
C GLU A 11 -4.69 16.89 1.16
N GLY A 12 -4.50 17.73 0.14
CA GLY A 12 -4.97 17.48 -1.23
C GLY A 12 -6.45 17.78 -1.44
N GLU A 13 -6.97 17.25 -2.55
CA GLU A 13 -8.36 17.44 -2.93
C GLU A 13 -9.32 16.66 -2.01
N THR A 14 -10.55 17.15 -1.92
CA THR A 14 -11.62 16.45 -1.20
C THR A 14 -12.24 15.37 -2.07
N ILE A 15 -12.35 14.16 -1.52
CA ILE A 15 -12.93 12.99 -2.14
C ILE A 15 -14.24 12.67 -1.40
N THR A 16 -15.36 12.67 -2.14
CA THR A 16 -16.66 12.26 -1.60
C THR A 16 -16.82 10.75 -1.72
N VAL A 17 -17.12 10.09 -0.61
CA VAL A 17 -17.39 8.65 -0.56
C VAL A 17 -18.70 8.35 -1.30
N ASP A 18 -18.62 7.45 -2.30
CA ASP A 18 -19.79 6.98 -3.04
C ASP A 18 -20.48 5.79 -2.35
N GLN A 19 -21.68 5.44 -2.83
CA GLN A 19 -22.45 4.32 -2.29
C GLN A 19 -21.69 2.98 -2.38
N LYS A 20 -20.96 2.78 -3.48
CA LYS A 20 -20.22 1.53 -3.73
C LYS A 20 -19.15 1.31 -2.66
N ALA A 21 -18.41 2.35 -2.29
CA ALA A 21 -17.38 2.26 -1.26
C ALA A 21 -17.94 1.94 0.15
N GLU A 22 -19.11 2.49 0.49
CA GLU A 22 -19.83 2.19 1.74
C GLU A 22 -20.37 0.75 1.76
N ASP A 23 -20.96 0.29 0.66
CA ASP A 23 -21.48 -1.08 0.56
C ASP A 23 -20.33 -2.10 0.71
N GLU A 24 -19.16 -1.77 0.14
CA GLU A 24 -17.96 -2.58 0.24
C GLU A 24 -17.34 -2.61 1.64
N SER A 25 -17.57 -1.59 2.48
CA SER A 25 -17.11 -1.60 3.88
C SER A 25 -17.67 -2.78 4.68
N LYS A 26 -18.75 -3.40 4.22
CA LYS A 26 -19.46 -4.51 4.89
C LYS A 26 -19.00 -5.90 4.41
N ARG A 27 -18.03 -5.99 3.49
CA ARG A 27 -17.54 -7.28 2.97
C ARG A 27 -16.67 -7.98 4.02
N PRO A 28 -17.07 -9.16 4.53
CA PRO A 28 -16.39 -9.83 5.63
C PRO A 28 -15.11 -10.56 5.20
N ASP A 29 -14.92 -10.77 3.91
CA ASP A 29 -13.83 -11.52 3.28
C ASP A 29 -12.71 -10.63 2.71
N GLU A 30 -12.81 -9.31 2.91
CA GLU A 30 -11.84 -8.31 2.47
C GLU A 30 -11.31 -7.48 3.63
N SER A 31 -10.09 -6.93 3.49
CA SER A 31 -9.68 -5.79 4.30
C SER A 31 -10.36 -4.53 3.77
N THR A 32 -11.09 -3.83 4.63
CA THR A 32 -11.88 -2.66 4.26
C THR A 32 -11.60 -1.48 5.20
N ALA A 33 -11.89 -0.28 4.71
CA ALA A 33 -11.93 0.94 5.51
C ALA A 33 -13.39 1.29 5.87
N PRO A 34 -13.65 1.86 7.06
CA PRO A 34 -14.97 2.34 7.44
C PRO A 34 -15.30 3.63 6.67
N LEU A 35 -16.03 3.49 5.56
CA LEU A 35 -16.41 4.58 4.68
C LEU A 35 -17.93 4.71 4.69
N THR A 36 -18.44 5.93 4.84
CA THR A 36 -19.88 6.24 4.83
C THR A 36 -20.21 7.14 3.66
N LYS A 37 -21.29 6.85 2.93
CA LYS A 37 -21.64 7.64 1.74
C LYS A 37 -21.82 9.11 2.08
N GLY A 38 -21.29 9.99 1.22
CA GLY A 38 -21.35 11.43 1.40
C GLY A 38 -20.32 11.98 2.39
N GLN A 39 -19.59 11.12 3.10
CA GLN A 39 -18.41 11.52 3.86
C GLN A 39 -17.40 12.16 2.90
N GLN A 40 -16.79 13.25 3.35
CA GLN A 40 -15.76 13.98 2.61
C GLN A 40 -14.43 13.74 3.31
N LEU A 41 -13.49 13.13 2.60
CA LEU A 41 -12.16 12.81 3.10
C LEU A 41 -11.11 13.51 2.22
N SER A 42 -10.00 13.93 2.82
CA SER A 42 -8.89 14.46 2.04
C SER A 42 -8.21 13.34 1.23
N GLN A 43 -7.53 13.72 0.14
CA GLN A 43 -6.70 12.80 -0.62
C GLN A 43 -5.69 12.08 0.27
N ARG A 44 -5.08 12.79 1.22
CA ARG A 44 -4.16 12.21 2.21
C ARG A 44 -4.85 11.16 3.09
N GLN A 45 -6.03 11.47 3.62
CA GLN A 45 -6.82 10.53 4.43
C GLN A 45 -7.19 9.28 3.62
N MET A 46 -7.58 9.43 2.36
CA MET A 46 -7.87 8.28 1.49
C MET A 46 -6.62 7.42 1.21
N LEU A 47 -5.45 8.05 1.03
CA LEU A 47 -4.18 7.31 0.91
C LEU A 47 -3.80 6.59 2.21
N GLN A 48 -4.09 7.19 3.36
CA GLN A 48 -3.91 6.54 4.66
C GLN A 48 -4.84 5.33 4.81
N LEU A 49 -6.14 5.47 4.47
CA LEU A 49 -7.10 4.36 4.50
C LEU A 49 -6.76 3.25 3.49
N LEU A 50 -6.10 3.59 2.39
CA LEU A 50 -5.54 2.61 1.47
C LEU A 50 -4.36 1.86 2.09
N MET A 51 -3.39 2.57 2.68
CA MET A 51 -2.12 1.96 3.07
C MET A 51 -2.14 1.31 4.46
N ILE A 52 -2.88 1.87 5.41
CA ILE A 52 -2.83 1.50 6.84
C ILE A 52 -3.69 0.27 7.13
N PRO A 53 -5.03 0.28 6.97
CA PRO A 53 -5.85 -0.92 7.13
C PRO A 53 -5.86 -1.80 5.87
N SER A 54 -5.18 -1.40 4.78
CA SER A 54 -5.26 -2.08 3.48
C SER A 54 -6.66 -2.06 2.88
N GLY A 55 -7.38 -0.94 2.99
CA GLY A 55 -8.78 -0.85 2.59
C GLY A 55 -8.99 -1.02 1.09
N ASN A 56 -9.51 -2.17 0.67
CA ASN A 56 -9.79 -2.46 -0.74
C ASN A 56 -10.84 -1.51 -1.33
N ASN A 57 -11.86 -1.18 -0.56
CA ASN A 57 -12.88 -0.20 -0.94
C ASN A 57 -12.30 1.23 -1.10
N ALA A 58 -11.31 1.60 -0.29
CA ALA A 58 -10.57 2.85 -0.46
C ALA A 58 -9.73 2.84 -1.75
N ALA A 59 -9.08 1.72 -2.09
CA ALA A 59 -8.34 1.55 -3.34
C ALA A 59 -9.25 1.76 -4.57
N ARG A 60 -10.41 1.09 -4.58
CA ARG A 60 -11.38 1.19 -5.68
C ARG A 60 -12.02 2.58 -5.76
N LEU A 61 -12.32 3.22 -4.64
CA LEU A 61 -12.81 4.61 -4.63
C LEU A 61 -11.77 5.58 -5.18
N LEU A 62 -10.51 5.48 -4.74
CA LEU A 62 -9.42 6.30 -5.27
C LEU A 62 -9.22 6.11 -6.77
N ALA A 63 -9.35 4.88 -7.26
CA ALA A 63 -9.26 4.57 -8.69
C ALA A 63 -10.36 5.28 -9.50
N ARG A 64 -11.62 5.20 -9.03
CA ARG A 64 -12.75 5.90 -9.67
C ARG A 64 -12.58 7.42 -9.62
N TRP A 65 -12.06 7.95 -8.52
CA TRP A 65 -11.82 9.38 -8.37
C TRP A 65 -10.71 9.90 -9.30
N ASP A 66 -9.56 9.21 -9.40
CA ASP A 66 -8.39 9.63 -10.20
C ASP A 66 -8.57 9.41 -11.71
N ALA A 67 -9.31 8.37 -12.13
CA ALA A 67 -9.43 7.99 -13.54
C ALA A 67 -10.86 7.97 -14.07
N GLY A 68 -11.86 8.33 -13.26
CA GLY A 68 -13.28 8.25 -13.60
C GLY A 68 -13.88 6.84 -13.55
N SER A 69 -13.05 5.78 -13.59
CA SER A 69 -13.47 4.39 -13.47
C SER A 69 -12.32 3.49 -12.98
N GLU A 70 -12.64 2.31 -12.46
CA GLU A 70 -11.62 1.33 -12.06
C GLU A 70 -10.85 0.80 -13.28
N ASP A 71 -11.52 0.55 -14.41
CA ASP A 71 -10.89 0.07 -15.65
C ASP A 71 -9.85 1.07 -16.17
N ALA A 72 -10.19 2.36 -16.24
CA ALA A 72 -9.25 3.40 -16.66
C ALA A 72 -8.06 3.53 -15.68
N PHE A 73 -8.28 3.26 -14.39
CA PHE A 73 -7.19 3.25 -13.41
C PHE A 73 -6.31 2.00 -13.56
N ILE A 74 -6.88 0.84 -13.88
CA ILE A 74 -6.14 -0.39 -14.19
C ILE A 74 -5.22 -0.17 -15.40
N ASP A 75 -5.68 0.54 -16.42
CA ASP A 75 -4.84 0.94 -17.57
C ASP A 75 -3.66 1.80 -17.10
N LYS A 76 -3.92 2.82 -16.26
CA LYS A 76 -2.87 3.65 -15.64
C LYS A 76 -1.87 2.81 -14.82
N MET A 77 -2.35 1.82 -14.06
CA MET A 77 -1.49 0.92 -13.27
C MET A 77 -0.57 0.10 -14.16
N ASN A 78 -1.09 -0.49 -15.24
CA ASN A 78 -0.28 -1.26 -16.18
C ASN A 78 0.69 -0.38 -16.99
N ASP A 79 0.31 0.84 -17.33
CA ASP A 79 1.20 1.82 -17.95
C ASP A 79 2.36 2.22 -17.02
N ALA A 80 2.07 2.42 -15.73
CA ALA A 80 3.10 2.67 -14.72
C ALA A 80 4.04 1.47 -14.59
N ALA A 81 3.51 0.25 -14.55
CA ALA A 81 4.29 -0.99 -14.51
C ALA A 81 5.25 -1.06 -15.72
N LYS A 82 4.73 -0.80 -16.92
CA LYS A 82 5.52 -0.78 -18.17
C LYS A 82 6.62 0.26 -18.13
N LYS A 83 6.33 1.48 -17.67
CA LYS A 83 7.33 2.58 -17.52
C LYS A 83 8.44 2.22 -16.54
N LEU A 84 8.13 1.43 -15.51
CA LEU A 84 9.10 0.92 -14.54
C LEU A 84 9.82 -0.35 -15.03
N GLY A 85 9.47 -0.88 -16.20
CA GLY A 85 10.03 -2.12 -16.72
C GLY A 85 9.59 -3.37 -15.93
N MET A 86 8.40 -3.33 -15.34
CA MET A 86 7.82 -4.42 -14.55
C MET A 86 7.16 -5.47 -15.47
N THR A 87 7.97 -6.21 -16.22
CA THR A 87 7.48 -7.11 -17.29
C THR A 87 6.83 -8.41 -16.81
N GLY A 88 6.98 -8.74 -15.53
CA GLY A 88 6.31 -9.88 -14.88
C GLY A 88 5.09 -9.47 -14.06
N SER A 89 4.62 -8.23 -14.20
CA SER A 89 3.44 -7.71 -13.50
C SER A 89 2.26 -7.53 -14.44
N THR A 90 1.06 -7.82 -13.95
CA THR A 90 -0.21 -7.51 -14.61
C THR A 90 -1.21 -7.15 -13.53
N TYR A 91 -1.81 -5.97 -13.63
CA TYR A 91 -2.85 -5.51 -12.72
C TYR A 91 -4.21 -5.69 -13.36
N THR A 92 -5.15 -6.27 -12.62
CA THR A 92 -6.55 -6.47 -13.06
C THR A 92 -7.57 -5.89 -12.11
N ASP A 93 -7.12 -5.38 -10.96
CA ASP A 93 -7.93 -4.62 -10.02
C ASP A 93 -7.06 -3.62 -9.22
N PRO A 94 -7.63 -2.52 -8.70
CA PRO A 94 -6.87 -1.54 -7.92
C PRO A 94 -6.40 -2.02 -6.55
N SER A 95 -7.05 -3.03 -5.97
CA SER A 95 -6.77 -3.52 -4.61
C SER A 95 -5.74 -4.65 -4.56
N GLY A 96 -5.50 -5.34 -5.67
CA GLY A 96 -4.72 -6.59 -5.71
C GLY A 96 -5.46 -7.82 -5.18
N LEU A 97 -6.79 -7.75 -5.10
CA LEU A 97 -7.63 -8.83 -4.60
C LEU A 97 -7.85 -9.92 -5.65
N GLU A 98 -7.95 -9.54 -6.92
CA GLU A 98 -8.22 -10.47 -8.01
C GLU A 98 -7.02 -11.39 -8.23
N LYS A 99 -7.27 -12.69 -8.40
CA LYS A 99 -6.20 -13.68 -8.59
C LYS A 99 -5.41 -13.46 -9.88
N THR A 100 -5.98 -12.71 -10.82
CA THR A 100 -5.36 -12.33 -12.09
C THR A 100 -4.44 -11.11 -11.94
N THR A 101 -4.47 -10.42 -10.79
CA THR A 101 -3.49 -9.40 -10.44
C THR A 101 -2.23 -10.09 -9.91
N VAL A 102 -1.15 -10.05 -10.69
CA VAL A 102 0.10 -10.80 -10.43
C VAL A 102 1.34 -9.93 -10.58
N SER A 103 2.42 -10.32 -9.92
CA SER A 103 3.72 -9.64 -9.99
C SER A 103 4.87 -10.58 -9.64
N THR A 104 6.10 -10.11 -9.85
CA THR A 104 7.33 -10.75 -9.35
C THR A 104 7.98 -9.93 -8.23
N ALA A 105 8.83 -10.56 -7.43
CA ALA A 105 9.58 -9.88 -6.36
C ALA A 105 10.48 -8.77 -6.93
N THR A 106 11.15 -9.05 -8.06
CA THR A 106 11.98 -8.07 -8.76
C THR A 106 11.18 -6.85 -9.20
N ASP A 107 9.96 -7.04 -9.70
CA ASP A 107 9.13 -5.93 -10.15
C ASP A 107 8.57 -5.12 -8.98
N GLN A 108 8.22 -5.77 -7.86
CA GLN A 108 7.83 -5.07 -6.64
C GLN A 108 8.99 -4.25 -6.05
N LEU A 109 10.25 -4.70 -6.17
CA LEU A 109 11.41 -3.92 -5.77
C LEU A 109 11.61 -2.66 -6.63
N LYS A 110 11.36 -2.74 -7.95
CA LYS A 110 11.37 -1.56 -8.84
C LYS A 110 10.28 -0.56 -8.43
N LEU A 111 9.09 -1.06 -8.13
CA LEU A 111 7.99 -0.24 -7.62
C LEU A 111 8.36 0.44 -6.30
N ALA A 112 8.90 -0.31 -5.33
CA ALA A 112 9.38 0.21 -4.05
C ALA A 112 10.37 1.37 -4.23
N GLN A 113 11.40 1.17 -5.06
CA GLN A 113 12.41 2.17 -5.38
C GLN A 113 11.83 3.45 -5.99
N ALA A 114 10.73 3.33 -6.76
CA ALA A 114 10.06 4.47 -7.35
C ALA A 114 9.18 5.22 -6.34
N VAL A 115 8.30 4.52 -5.62
CA VAL A 115 7.32 5.15 -4.71
C VAL A 115 7.98 5.71 -3.45
N MET A 116 9.04 5.08 -2.96
CA MET A 116 9.76 5.54 -1.75
C MET A 116 10.60 6.79 -1.96
N ARG A 117 10.66 7.34 -3.19
CA ARG A 117 11.21 8.68 -3.43
C ARG A 117 10.23 9.78 -3.00
N ASN A 118 8.94 9.47 -2.91
CA ASN A 118 7.92 10.40 -2.46
C ASN A 118 7.91 10.46 -0.92
N GLU A 119 8.12 11.66 -0.36
CA GLU A 119 8.15 11.87 1.08
C GLU A 119 6.81 11.65 1.78
N VAL A 120 5.70 12.02 1.13
CA VAL A 120 4.35 11.82 1.66
C VAL A 120 4.03 10.32 1.74
N PHE A 121 4.34 9.56 0.68
CA PHE A 121 4.18 8.11 0.68
C PHE A 121 4.99 7.46 1.79
N ARG A 122 6.28 7.83 1.93
CA ARG A 122 7.13 7.34 3.03
C ARG A 122 6.54 7.63 4.40
N GLY A 123 6.08 8.87 4.62
CA GLY A 123 5.45 9.25 5.89
C GLY A 123 4.21 8.42 6.18
N ILE A 124 3.35 8.17 5.19
CA ILE A 124 2.15 7.37 5.37
C ILE A 124 2.51 5.91 5.71
N VAL A 125 3.39 5.26 4.95
CA VAL A 125 3.68 3.82 5.18
C VAL A 125 4.45 3.55 6.48
N ASP A 126 4.99 4.59 7.12
CA ASP A 126 5.69 4.54 8.40
C ASP A 126 4.74 4.79 9.60
N MET A 127 3.47 5.15 9.35
CA MET A 127 2.51 5.39 10.43
C MET A 127 2.07 4.06 11.07
N PRO A 128 2.21 3.89 12.40
CA PRO A 128 1.71 2.70 13.10
C PRO A 128 0.19 2.69 13.25
N GLU A 129 -0.43 3.86 13.25
CA GLU A 129 -1.86 4.08 13.39
C GLU A 129 -2.25 5.44 12.81
N ILE A 130 -3.53 5.60 12.52
CA ILE A 130 -4.14 6.88 12.14
C ILE A 130 -5.43 7.09 12.92
N GLU A 131 -5.82 8.35 13.07
CA GLU A 131 -7.11 8.77 13.62
C GLU A 131 -7.67 9.84 12.66
N ILE A 132 -8.88 9.62 12.17
CA ILE A 132 -9.52 10.47 11.16
C ILE A 132 -10.84 10.96 11.74
N GLU A 133 -11.05 12.28 11.74
CA GLU A 133 -12.30 12.87 12.21
C GLU A 133 -13.50 12.31 11.41
N GLY A 134 -14.55 11.91 12.14
CA GLY A 134 -15.73 11.27 11.54
C GLY A 134 -15.58 9.76 11.30
N ILE A 135 -14.46 9.15 11.71
CA ILE A 135 -14.31 7.70 11.83
C ILE A 135 -14.06 7.35 13.30
N ASP A 136 -14.84 6.42 13.83
CA ASP A 136 -14.77 6.05 15.24
C ASP A 136 -13.49 5.27 15.57
N GLY A 137 -12.65 5.88 16.41
CA GLY A 137 -11.48 5.24 16.99
C GLY A 137 -10.24 5.22 16.10
N LYS A 138 -9.18 4.59 16.62
CA LYS A 138 -7.90 4.46 15.92
C LYS A 138 -7.93 3.31 14.92
N ILE A 139 -7.35 3.55 13.75
CA ILE A 139 -7.10 2.53 12.75
C ILE A 139 -5.61 2.16 12.82
N TYR A 140 -5.34 0.90 13.16
CA TYR A 140 -3.98 0.39 13.28
C TYR A 140 -3.45 -0.12 11.94
N ASN A 141 -2.16 0.05 11.70
CA ASN A 141 -1.49 -0.46 10.52
C ASN A 141 -1.46 -2.00 10.52
N ASN A 142 -1.83 -2.61 9.41
CA ASN A 142 -1.80 -4.06 9.27
C ASN A 142 -0.38 -4.64 9.12
N ASN A 143 0.63 -3.77 9.01
CA ASN A 143 2.03 -4.12 9.00
C ASN A 143 2.66 -3.94 10.40
N ASN A 144 2.47 -4.93 11.27
CA ASN A 144 3.04 -4.90 12.63
C ASN A 144 4.58 -4.94 12.66
N LEU A 145 5.26 -5.15 11.52
CA LEU A 145 6.72 -5.05 11.43
C LEU A 145 7.28 -3.65 11.62
N LEU A 146 6.46 -2.62 11.38
CA LEU A 146 6.84 -1.23 11.62
C LEU A 146 7.24 -0.98 13.08
N LEU A 147 6.87 -1.89 13.98
CA LEU A 147 7.23 -1.84 15.40
C LEU A 147 8.68 -2.31 15.67
N GLN A 148 9.40 -2.81 14.66
CA GLN A 148 10.80 -3.22 14.79
C GLN A 148 11.75 -2.04 14.50
N PRO A 149 12.79 -1.82 15.33
CA PRO A 149 13.75 -0.75 15.11
C PRO A 149 14.41 -0.81 13.72
N GLY A 150 14.39 0.30 12.98
CA GLY A 150 15.05 0.44 11.68
C GLY A 150 14.24 -0.02 10.46
N VAL A 151 13.03 -0.53 10.67
CA VAL A 151 12.10 -0.92 9.59
C VAL A 151 11.15 0.24 9.28
N SER A 152 11.00 0.57 7.99
CA SER A 152 10.03 1.54 7.50
C SER A 152 9.21 0.93 6.38
N GLY A 153 7.89 1.04 6.45
CA GLY A 153 6.99 0.53 5.39
C GLY A 153 7.18 -0.96 5.04
N ILE A 154 6.80 -1.41 3.83
CA ILE A 154 6.00 -0.67 2.85
C ILE A 154 4.58 -1.23 2.86
N LYS A 155 4.42 -2.54 2.65
CA LYS A 155 3.10 -3.16 2.64
C LYS A 155 3.15 -4.67 2.83
N THR A 156 2.23 -5.18 3.65
CA THR A 156 1.89 -6.60 3.76
C THR A 156 0.73 -6.95 2.83
N GLY A 157 0.70 -8.19 2.34
CA GLY A 157 -0.45 -8.73 1.59
C GLY A 157 -0.57 -10.23 1.79
N SER A 158 -1.79 -10.73 2.01
CA SER A 158 -2.03 -12.16 2.17
C SER A 158 -3.39 -12.56 1.63
N SER A 159 -3.43 -13.63 0.86
CA SER A 159 -4.68 -14.32 0.48
C SER A 159 -4.38 -15.81 0.31
N THR A 160 -5.41 -16.67 0.37
CA THR A 160 -5.22 -18.12 0.23
C THR A 160 -4.44 -18.51 -1.05
N PRO A 161 -4.71 -17.91 -2.23
CA PRO A 161 -3.93 -18.18 -3.43
C PRO A 161 -2.56 -17.48 -3.48
N ALA A 162 -2.42 -16.29 -2.89
CA ALA A 162 -1.20 -15.48 -2.99
C ALA A 162 -0.14 -15.83 -1.93
N GLY A 163 -0.49 -16.62 -0.91
CA GLY A 163 0.38 -16.84 0.25
C GLY A 163 0.65 -15.54 1.02
N GLY A 164 1.66 -15.55 1.89
CA GLY A 164 2.17 -14.37 2.57
C GLY A 164 3.13 -13.58 1.67
N ASN A 165 2.86 -12.28 1.52
CA ASN A 165 3.69 -11.34 0.77
C ASN A 165 4.04 -10.15 1.65
N LEU A 166 5.26 -9.65 1.50
CA LEU A 166 5.75 -8.47 2.20
C LEU A 166 6.71 -7.71 1.31
N LEU A 167 6.45 -6.41 1.17
CA LEU A 167 7.39 -5.44 0.66
C LEU A 167 7.79 -4.54 1.84
N TRP A 168 9.08 -4.46 2.14
CA TRP A 168 9.60 -3.70 3.27
C TRP A 168 10.73 -2.79 2.84
N SER A 169 10.97 -1.76 3.64
CA SER A 169 12.18 -0.95 3.53
C SER A 169 12.88 -0.81 4.87
N ALA A 170 14.18 -0.58 4.82
CA ALA A 170 14.98 -0.17 5.96
C ALA A 170 15.92 0.93 5.48
N ASN A 171 16.44 1.71 6.41
CA ASN A 171 17.48 2.68 6.09
C ASN A 171 18.61 2.59 7.11
N THR A 172 19.82 2.83 6.63
CA THR A 172 21.03 2.82 7.44
C THR A 172 21.98 3.92 6.98
N LYS A 173 22.92 4.31 7.84
CA LYS A 173 23.91 5.36 7.53
C LYS A 173 25.29 4.72 7.36
N VAL A 174 25.82 4.75 6.14
CA VAL A 174 27.16 4.26 5.80
C VAL A 174 28.00 5.44 5.35
N ASP A 175 29.14 5.68 6.01
CA ASP A 175 30.05 6.80 5.73
C ASP A 175 29.35 8.16 5.66
N GLY A 176 28.38 8.39 6.55
CA GLY A 176 27.64 9.66 6.59
C GLY A 176 26.46 9.74 5.61
N LYS A 177 26.30 8.78 4.69
CA LYS A 177 25.24 8.75 3.68
C LYS A 177 24.11 7.83 4.10
N MET A 178 22.87 8.31 3.97
CA MET A 178 21.69 7.48 4.14
C MET A 178 21.53 6.55 2.94
N LEU A 179 21.52 5.25 3.21
CA LEU A 179 21.21 4.21 2.25
C LEU A 179 19.84 3.63 2.56
N TRP A 180 19.07 3.35 1.51
CA TRP A 180 17.78 2.68 1.60
C TRP A 180 17.93 1.24 1.10
N ILE A 181 17.45 0.30 1.89
CA ILE A 181 17.39 -1.12 1.59
C ILE A 181 15.92 -1.45 1.35
N TYR A 182 15.64 -2.18 0.28
CA TYR A 182 14.31 -2.68 -0.05
C TYR A 182 14.36 -4.19 -0.16
N GLY A 183 13.40 -4.87 0.45
CA GLY A 183 13.25 -6.31 0.33
C GLY A 183 11.82 -6.71 0.03
N ALA A 184 11.68 -7.81 -0.69
CA ALA A 184 10.41 -8.37 -1.08
C ALA A 184 10.40 -9.87 -0.79
N VAL A 185 9.34 -10.34 -0.13
CA VAL A 185 8.99 -11.74 0.04
C VAL A 185 7.66 -11.97 -0.67
N MET A 186 7.58 -13.01 -1.48
CA MET A 186 6.34 -13.37 -2.17
C MET A 186 6.01 -14.86 -2.01
N GLY A 187 4.72 -15.17 -1.92
CA GLY A 187 4.23 -16.55 -2.00
C GLY A 187 4.55 -17.43 -0.79
N GLN A 188 4.80 -16.85 0.38
CA GLN A 188 5.12 -17.63 1.57
C GLN A 188 3.97 -18.53 1.99
N GLN A 189 4.24 -19.83 2.09
CA GLN A 189 3.25 -20.82 2.50
C GLN A 189 3.14 -20.87 4.02
N ALA A 190 1.94 -21.21 4.52
CA ALA A 190 1.74 -21.42 5.93
C ALA A 190 2.62 -22.58 6.43
N GLY A 191 3.31 -22.40 7.56
CA GLY A 191 4.13 -23.44 8.19
C GLY A 191 5.56 -23.58 7.67
N THR A 192 6.02 -22.73 6.74
CA THR A 192 7.39 -22.80 6.19
C THR A 192 8.35 -21.72 6.73
N GLY A 193 8.05 -21.14 7.90
CA GLY A 193 8.75 -20.00 8.51
C GLY A 193 7.86 -18.77 8.66
N ARG A 194 8.39 -17.66 9.20
CA ARG A 194 7.69 -16.36 9.28
C ARG A 194 8.11 -15.48 8.11
N VAL A 195 7.22 -14.62 7.62
CA VAL A 195 7.51 -13.65 6.53
C VAL A 195 8.68 -12.73 6.88
N TYR A 196 8.98 -12.65 8.17
CA TYR A 196 9.97 -11.79 8.76
C TYR A 196 11.33 -12.45 8.91
N ASP A 197 11.49 -13.75 8.66
CA ASP A 197 12.80 -14.41 8.81
C ASP A 197 13.82 -13.83 7.80
N SER A 198 13.36 -13.41 6.61
CA SER A 198 14.19 -12.70 5.63
C SER A 198 14.52 -11.24 6.03
N LEU A 199 13.61 -10.58 6.75
CA LEU A 199 13.83 -9.25 7.30
C LEU A 199 14.78 -9.30 8.49
N GLU A 200 14.63 -10.28 9.38
CA GLU A 200 15.50 -10.55 10.52
C GLU A 200 16.93 -10.85 10.05
N LEU A 201 17.09 -11.66 9.00
CA LEU A 201 18.38 -11.87 8.32
C LEU A 201 18.94 -10.57 7.73
N SER A 202 18.11 -9.71 7.13
CA SER A 202 18.57 -8.45 6.55
C SER A 202 19.06 -7.48 7.63
N LEU A 203 18.33 -7.36 8.75
CA LEU A 203 18.69 -6.52 9.90
C LEU A 203 19.95 -7.02 10.62
N GLN A 204 20.20 -8.33 10.67
CA GLN A 204 21.41 -8.89 11.28
C GLN A 204 22.67 -8.69 10.43
N ASN A 205 22.52 -8.49 9.12
CA ASN A 205 23.62 -8.36 8.15
C ASN A 205 23.85 -6.92 7.66
N SER A 206 23.09 -5.95 8.17
CA SER A 206 23.18 -4.51 7.87
C SER A 206 23.68 -3.72 9.07
#